data_AF-A0A924KU36-F1
#
_entry.id   AF-A0A924KU36-F1
#
_cell.length_a   1.000
_cell.length_b   1.000
_cell.length_c   1.000
_cell.angle_alpha   90.00
_cell.angle_beta   90.00
_cell.angle_gamma   90.00
#
_symmetry.space_group_name_H-M   'P 1'
#
loop_
_entity.id
_entity.type
_entity.pdbx_description
1 polymer ?
#
loop_
_entity_poly.entity_id
_entity_poly.type
_entity_poly.pdbx_seq_one_letter_code
_entity_poly.pdbx_strand_id
1 'polypeptide(L)'
;MPTINPALEAEYNNRVLVPDYPTIFARWRRESANVRASAPCTLDLAYGEQPRHKLDLFHATNPRGTVVFIHGGYWRTLDKSDFSFLAKPFVDAGLSVAAINYRL
;
A
#
# COMPACT_ATOMS: atom_id res chain seq x y z
N MET A 1 26.05 -0.53 -19.85
CA MET A 1 24.72 -0.94 -19.34
C MET A 1 24.37 -2.27 -19.99
N PRO A 2 23.96 -3.31 -19.24
CA PRO A 2 23.51 -4.55 -19.87
C PRO A 2 22.25 -4.28 -20.71
N THR A 3 22.19 -4.86 -21.90
CA THR A 3 21.01 -4.78 -22.76
C THR A 3 19.86 -5.54 -22.10
N ILE A 4 18.69 -4.90 -21.97
CA ILE A 4 17.49 -5.55 -21.45
C ILE A 4 17.03 -6.57 -22.49
N ASN A 5 16.87 -7.83 -22.08
CA ASN A 5 16.30 -8.87 -22.94
C ASN A 5 14.81 -8.55 -23.18
N PRO A 6 14.36 -8.31 -24.42
CA PRO A 6 12.98 -7.92 -24.70
C PRO A 6 11.94 -8.96 -24.28
N ALA A 7 12.26 -10.26 -24.34
CA ALA A 7 11.35 -11.32 -23.90
C ALA A 7 11.12 -11.25 -22.38
N LEU A 8 12.20 -11.07 -21.61
CA LEU A 8 12.10 -10.93 -20.15
C LEU A 8 11.42 -9.61 -19.75
N GLU A 9 11.65 -8.52 -20.48
CA GLU A 9 10.95 -7.25 -20.24
C GLU A 9 9.44 -7.43 -20.39
N ALA A 10 8.99 -8.13 -21.44
CA ALA A 10 7.56 -8.39 -21.65
C ALA A 10 6.93 -9.20 -20.50
N GLU A 11 7.67 -10.15 -19.92
CA GLU A 11 7.18 -10.99 -18.82
C GLU A 11 7.11 -10.25 -17.47
N TYR A 12 8.02 -9.31 -17.22
CA TYR A 12 8.08 -8.58 -15.93
C TYR A 12 7.34 -7.23 -15.95
N ASN A 13 6.99 -6.72 -17.13
CA ASN A 13 6.28 -5.46 -17.26
C ASN A 13 4.77 -5.64 -17.08
N ASN A 14 4.34 -5.71 -15.83
CA ASN A 14 2.91 -5.81 -15.46
C ASN A 14 2.04 -4.67 -16.01
N ARG A 15 2.61 -3.52 -16.39
CA ARG A 15 1.84 -2.42 -16.98
C ARG A 15 1.42 -2.72 -18.42
N VAL A 16 2.21 -3.52 -19.14
CA VAL A 16 1.83 -4.03 -20.48
C VAL A 16 0.82 -5.15 -20.33
N LEU A 17 1.01 -6.04 -19.35
CA LEU A 17 0.12 -7.19 -19.12
C LEU A 17 -1.23 -6.80 -18.51
N VAL A 18 -1.31 -5.66 -17.82
CA VAL A 18 -2.54 -5.12 -17.20
C VAL A 18 -2.77 -3.70 -17.72
N PRO A 19 -3.31 -3.53 -18.94
CA PRO A 19 -3.42 -2.22 -19.59
C PRO A 19 -4.32 -1.24 -18.81
N ASP A 20 -5.29 -1.75 -18.06
CA ASP A 20 -6.22 -0.94 -17.25
C ASP A 20 -5.64 -0.50 -15.89
N TYR A 21 -4.35 -0.77 -15.62
CA TYR A 21 -3.70 -0.38 -14.37
C TYR A 21 -3.88 1.11 -13.98
N PRO A 22 -3.94 2.09 -14.90
CA PRO A 22 -4.12 3.49 -14.52
C PRO A 22 -5.46 3.71 -13.81
N THR A 23 -6.53 3.09 -14.31
CA THR A 23 -7.88 3.15 -13.73
C THR A 23 -7.92 2.44 -12.39
N ILE A 24 -7.25 1.29 -12.28
CA ILE A 24 -7.14 0.52 -11.03
C ILE A 24 -6.42 1.35 -9.96
N PHE A 25 -5.30 2.00 -10.31
CA PHE A 25 -4.53 2.83 -9.39
C PHE A 25 -5.31 4.09 -8.97
N ALA A 26 -6.04 4.71 -9.91
CA ALA A 26 -6.92 5.84 -9.59
C ALA A 26 -8.02 5.43 -8.60
N ARG A 27 -8.62 4.24 -8.76
CA ARG A 27 -9.58 3.69 -7.81
C ARG A 27 -8.94 3.46 -6.45
N TRP A 28 -7.78 2.79 -6.39
CA TRP A 28 -7.06 2.53 -5.13
C TRP A 28 -6.79 3.82 -4.36
N ARG A 29 -6.27 4.86 -5.02
CA ARG A 29 -6.00 6.16 -4.39
C ARG A 29 -7.26 6.81 -3.83
N ARG A 30 -8.34 6.82 -4.62
CA ARG A 30 -9.63 7.40 -4.21
C ARG A 30 -10.20 6.68 -2.99
N GLU A 31 -10.28 5.35 -3.05
CA GLU A 31 -10.82 4.55 -1.94
C GLU A 31 -9.94 4.62 -0.69
N SER A 32 -8.62 4.65 -0.87
CA SER A 32 -7.67 4.83 0.22
C SER A 32 -7.80 6.18 0.90
N ALA A 33 -7.98 7.26 0.12
CA ALA A 33 -8.25 8.58 0.66
C ALA A 33 -9.57 8.60 1.47
N ASN A 34 -10.61 7.95 0.96
CA ASN A 34 -11.89 7.82 1.68
C ASN A 34 -11.71 7.10 3.02
N VAL A 35 -11.00 5.96 3.04
CA VAL A 35 -10.75 5.22 4.29
C VAL A 35 -9.96 6.05 5.30
N ARG A 36 -8.89 6.75 4.87
CA ARG A 36 -8.13 7.63 5.78
C ARG A 36 -8.97 8.79 6.33
N ALA A 37 -9.93 9.29 5.56
CA ALA A 37 -10.81 10.37 5.99
C ALA A 37 -11.90 9.91 6.98
N SER A 38 -12.32 8.64 6.93
CA SER A 38 -13.46 8.15 7.72
C SER A 38 -13.12 7.17 8.84
N ALA A 39 -11.99 6.46 8.75
CA ALA A 39 -11.64 5.42 9.71
C ALA A 39 -10.80 5.99 10.87
N PRO A 40 -10.97 5.49 12.11
CA PRO A 40 -10.04 5.76 13.19
C PRO A 40 -8.64 5.28 12.82
N CYS A 41 -7.71 6.21 12.62
CA CYS A 41 -6.36 5.89 12.22
C CYS A 41 -5.33 6.89 12.78
N THR A 42 -4.09 6.44 12.84
CA THR A 42 -2.93 7.28 13.10
C THR A 42 -2.01 7.18 11.90
N LEU A 43 -1.87 8.29 11.18
CA LEU A 43 -1.09 8.37 9.95
C LEU A 43 0.36 8.72 10.27
N ASP A 44 1.27 8.26 9.41
CA ASP A 44 2.69 8.62 9.39
C ASP A 44 3.43 8.38 10.72
N LEU A 45 3.08 7.29 11.42
CA LEU A 45 3.82 6.80 12.57
C LEU A 45 5.24 6.42 12.17
N ALA A 46 6.24 7.02 12.82
CA ALA A 46 7.64 6.72 12.57
C ALA A 46 8.03 5.37 13.19
N TYR A 47 8.70 4.53 12.41
CA TYR A 47 9.36 3.32 12.91
C TYR A 47 10.89 3.37 12.74
N GLY A 48 11.41 4.45 12.16
CA GLY A 48 12.84 4.69 12.02
C GLY A 48 13.12 6.11 11.52
N GLU A 49 14.40 6.42 11.32
CA GLU A 49 14.87 7.79 11.08
C GLU A 49 14.67 8.29 9.64
N GLN A 50 14.53 7.36 8.69
CA GLN A 50 14.45 7.72 7.27
C GLN A 50 13.05 8.29 6.94
N PRO A 51 12.94 9.21 5.96
CA PRO A 51 11.67 9.86 5.63
C PRO A 51 10.53 8.89 5.31
N ARG A 52 10.83 7.75 4.67
CA ARG A 52 9.84 6.70 4.35
C ARG A 52 9.71 5.61 5.41
N HIS A 53 10.43 5.67 6.54
CA HIS A 53 10.22 4.75 7.66
C HIS A 53 8.97 5.12 8.46
N LYS A 54 7.83 5.05 7.77
CA LYS A 54 6.52 5.50 8.22
C LYS A 54 5.48 4.41 8.00
N LEU A 55 4.50 4.32 8.89
CA LEU A 55 3.33 3.47 8.71
C LEU A 55 2.04 4.22 9.05
N ASP A 56 0.95 3.80 8.44
CA ASP A 56 -0.41 4.19 8.84
C ASP A 56 -1.03 3.05 9.63
N LEU A 57 -1.52 3.33 10.83
CA LEU A 57 -2.18 2.36 11.70
C LEU A 57 -3.68 2.65 11.76
N PHE A 58 -4.48 1.74 11.23
CA PHE A 58 -5.95 1.74 11.28
C PHE A 58 -6.40 0.90 12.47
N HIS A 59 -7.24 1.48 13.32
CA HIS A 59 -7.58 0.90 14.62
C HIS A 59 -8.90 0.14 14.57
N ALA A 60 -8.88 -1.13 14.95
CA ALA A 60 -10.10 -1.87 15.27
C ALA A 60 -10.57 -1.59 16.70
N THR A 61 -11.89 -1.69 16.94
CA THR A 61 -12.45 -1.69 18.29
C THR A 61 -12.12 -3.01 18.98
N ASN A 62 -11.48 -2.96 20.16
CA ASN A 62 -11.02 -4.14 20.92
C ASN A 62 -10.21 -5.11 20.04
N PRO A 63 -9.06 -4.68 19.51
CA PRO A 63 -8.34 -5.42 18.47
C PRO A 63 -7.88 -6.79 19.00
N ARG A 64 -8.20 -7.84 18.25
CA ARG A 64 -7.75 -9.22 18.54
C ARG A 64 -6.44 -9.60 17.86
N GLY A 65 -5.88 -8.68 17.07
CA GLY A 65 -4.64 -8.85 16.33
C GLY A 65 -4.41 -7.70 15.36
N THR A 66 -3.25 -7.74 14.69
CA THR A 66 -2.86 -6.72 13.70
C THR A 66 -2.42 -7.39 12.41
N VAL A 67 -2.95 -6.92 11.28
CA VAL A 67 -2.45 -7.24 9.93
C VAL A 67 -1.41 -6.20 9.54
N VAL A 68 -0.25 -6.66 9.09
CA VAL A 68 0.78 -5.78 8.52
C VAL A 68 0.74 -5.93 7.01
N PHE A 69 0.56 -4.82 6.30
CA PHE A 69 0.57 -4.76 4.84
C PHE A 69 1.82 -4.03 4.35
N ILE A 70 2.53 -4.66 3.41
CA ILE A 70 3.73 -4.12 2.75
C ILE A 70 3.42 -4.01 1.26
N HIS A 71 3.50 -2.80 0.71
CA HIS A 71 3.16 -2.55 -0.68
C HIS A 71 4.20 -3.12 -1.65
N GLY A 72 3.80 -3.32 -2.91
CA GLY A 72 4.69 -3.73 -4.01
C GLY A 72 5.35 -2.55 -4.71
N GLY A 73 5.55 -2.66 -6.03
CA GLY A 73 6.10 -1.56 -6.85
C GLY A 73 7.58 -1.75 -7.21
N TYR A 74 8.03 -3.00 -7.31
CA TYR A 74 9.38 -3.36 -7.74
C TYR A 74 10.51 -2.65 -6.98
N TRP A 75 10.28 -2.32 -5.70
CA TRP A 75 11.20 -1.53 -4.86
C TRP A 75 11.61 -0.18 -5.47
N ARG A 76 10.80 0.37 -6.39
CA ARG A 76 11.12 1.60 -7.13
C ARG A 76 10.03 2.66 -7.07
N THR A 77 8.81 2.28 -6.68
CA THR A 77 7.65 3.17 -6.72
C THR A 77 6.56 2.71 -5.75
N LEU A 78 5.44 3.45 -5.73
CA LEU A 78 4.26 3.33 -4.86
C LEU A 78 4.48 3.80 -3.43
N ASP A 79 3.36 4.02 -2.73
CA ASP A 79 3.31 4.48 -1.35
C ASP A 79 2.23 3.74 -0.55
N LYS A 80 2.42 3.59 0.77
CA LYS A 80 1.42 3.01 1.70
C LYS A 80 0.05 3.67 1.55
N SER A 81 0.01 4.97 1.22
CA SER A 81 -1.22 5.73 1.04
C SER A 81 -2.01 5.34 -0.22
N ASP A 82 -1.42 4.63 -1.18
CA ASP A 82 -2.18 4.08 -2.31
C ASP A 82 -3.10 2.92 -1.86
N PHE A 83 -2.84 2.30 -0.70
CA PHE A 83 -3.42 1.00 -0.31
C PHE A 83 -4.29 1.00 0.96
N SER A 84 -4.54 2.15 1.60
CA SER A 84 -5.37 2.25 2.80
C SER A 84 -6.78 1.64 2.64
N PHE A 85 -7.31 1.53 1.42
CA PHE A 85 -8.60 0.87 1.14
C PHE A 85 -8.66 -0.57 1.65
N LEU A 86 -7.51 -1.26 1.72
CA LEU A 86 -7.40 -2.63 2.24
C LEU A 86 -7.70 -2.73 3.73
N ALA A 87 -7.58 -1.65 4.50
CA ALA A 87 -7.73 -1.70 5.95
C ALA A 87 -9.15 -2.02 6.39
N LYS A 88 -10.16 -1.50 5.67
CA LYS A 88 -11.56 -1.58 6.06
C LYS A 88 -12.06 -2.99 6.39
N PRO A 89 -11.96 -4.00 5.50
CA PRO A 89 -12.49 -5.33 5.81
C PRO A 89 -11.83 -6.00 7.01
N PHE A 90 -10.55 -5.73 7.29
CA PHE A 90 -9.86 -6.27 8.46
C PHE A 90 -10.27 -5.57 9.75
N VAL A 91 -10.39 -4.24 9.71
CA VAL A 91 -10.87 -3.44 10.84
C VAL A 91 -12.30 -3.86 11.22
N ASP A 92 -13.19 -4.02 10.24
CA ASP A 92 -14.56 -4.52 10.45
C ASP A 92 -14.57 -5.94 11.06
N ALA A 93 -13.53 -6.75 10.82
CA ALA A 93 -13.34 -8.08 11.39
C ALA A 93 -12.58 -8.11 12.73
N GLY A 94 -12.39 -6.94 13.37
CA GLY A 94 -11.75 -6.80 14.68
C GLY A 94 -10.22 -6.85 14.65
N LEU A 95 -9.59 -6.65 13.49
CA LEU A 95 -8.13 -6.63 13.32
C LEU A 95 -7.65 -5.22 12.97
N SER A 96 -6.71 -4.68 13.74
CA SER A 96 -6.03 -3.43 13.33
C SER A 96 -5.18 -3.68 12.08
N VAL A 97 -4.90 -2.64 11.31
CA VAL A 97 -4.07 -2.75 10.09
C VAL A 97 -2.95 -1.73 10.10
N ALA A 98 -1.71 -2.20 9.95
CA ALA A 98 -0.54 -1.35 9.74
C ALA A 98 -0.12 -1.41 8.27
N ALA A 99 -0.31 -0.33 7.53
CA ALA A 99 0.20 -0.17 6.16
C ALA A 99 1.56 0.53 6.19
N ILE A 100 2.62 -0.14 5.75
CA ILE A 100 4.00 0.30 5.97
C ILE A 100 4.64 0.80 4.67
N ASN A 101 5.37 1.91 4.74
CA ASN A 101 6.34 2.34 3.72
C ASN A 101 7.73 1.81 4.04
N TYR A 102 8.59 1.74 3.02
CA TYR A 102 10.01 1.42 3.13
C TYR A 102 10.84 2.34 2.21
N ARG A 103 12.18 2.28 2.30
CA ARG A 103 13.06 3.09 1.44
C ARG A 103 12.88 2.72 -0.04
N LEU A 104 12.89 3.74 -0.92
CA LEU A 104 12.98 3.59 -2.37
C LEU A 104 14.23 4.30 -2.87
#